data_AF-A0A848DP09-F1
#
_entry.id   AF-A0A848DP09-F1
#
_cell.length_a   1.000
_cell.length_b   1.000
_cell.length_c   1.000
_cell.angle_alpha   90.00
_cell.angle_beta   90.00
_cell.angle_gamma   90.00
#
_symmetry.space_group_name_H-M   'P 1'
#
loop_
_entity.id
_entity.type
_entity.pdbx_description
1 polymer ?
#
loop_
_entity_poly.entity_id
_entity_poly.type
_entity_poly.pdbx_seq_one_letter_code
_entity_poly.pdbx_strand_id
1 'polypeptide(L)'
;MTGRAAGRSGGIAVPATVLGAGLGGFVDGILLHQLLQWHHMFSSVDPPDTVPSLQMNTVGDGLFHTVTWLCVLIGLGLLYARVTSSRGRLWSSRALWGWVLVGWGLFNLVEGIICHHVFGIHHVRHGPNQLWWDLGFLALGAVLVVGGWLLQRSGRPVDLCAERVASPSPR
;
A
#
# COMPACT_ATOMS: atom_id res chain seq x y z
N MET A 1 -17.23 -33.01 -25.57
CA MET A 1 -16.01 -32.29 -25.16
C MET A 1 -16.43 -30.99 -24.50
N THR A 2 -16.58 -31.01 -23.17
CA THR A 2 -17.14 -29.91 -22.38
C THR A 2 -16.05 -28.88 -22.08
N GLY A 3 -16.18 -27.70 -22.68
CA GLY A 3 -15.40 -26.52 -22.32
C GLY A 3 -15.73 -26.12 -20.88
N ARG A 4 -14.85 -26.47 -19.95
CA ARG A 4 -14.87 -25.94 -18.59
C ARG A 4 -14.56 -24.45 -18.69
N ALA A 5 -15.59 -23.61 -18.60
CA ALA A 5 -15.42 -22.20 -18.29
C ALA A 5 -14.63 -22.12 -16.98
N ALA A 6 -13.34 -21.85 -17.08
CA ALA A 6 -12.50 -21.52 -15.95
C ALA A 6 -13.04 -20.20 -15.39
N GLY A 7 -13.97 -20.28 -14.44
CA GLY A 7 -14.45 -19.12 -13.71
C GLY A 7 -13.24 -18.35 -13.21
N ARG A 8 -13.08 -17.12 -13.69
CA ARG A 8 -11.99 -16.22 -13.29
C ARG A 8 -12.00 -16.15 -11.77
N SER A 9 -11.08 -16.84 -11.11
CA SER A 9 -10.83 -16.65 -9.69
C SER A 9 -10.59 -15.14 -9.52
N GLY A 10 -11.47 -14.44 -8.80
CA GLY A 10 -11.40 -12.99 -8.68
C GLY A 10 -10.00 -12.61 -8.20
N GLY A 11 -9.24 -11.91 -9.04
CA GLY A 11 -7.83 -11.61 -8.76
C GLY A 11 -7.67 -10.75 -7.51
N ILE A 12 -6.60 -10.97 -6.76
CA ILE A 12 -6.27 -10.19 -5.56
C ILE A 12 -5.46 -8.93 -5.82
N ALA A 13 -5.10 -8.67 -7.08
CA ALA A 13 -4.29 -7.52 -7.43
C ALA A 13 -4.89 -6.21 -6.87
N VAL A 14 -6.15 -5.93 -7.20
CA VAL A 14 -6.85 -4.73 -6.72
C VAL A 14 -6.94 -4.66 -5.19
N PRO A 15 -7.53 -5.64 -4.48
CA PRO A 15 -7.69 -5.52 -3.03
C PRO A 15 -6.36 -5.39 -2.29
N ALA A 16 -5.34 -6.16 -2.69
CA ALA A 16 -4.02 -6.10 -2.07
C ALA A 16 -3.26 -4.81 -2.40
N THR A 17 -3.40 -4.27 -3.62
CA THR A 17 -2.83 -2.98 -4.02
C THR A 17 -3.45 -1.84 -3.22
N VAL A 18 -4.79 -1.82 -3.07
CA VAL A 18 -5.48 -0.79 -2.27
C VAL A 18 -5.07 -0.88 -0.79
N LEU A 19 -4.97 -2.10 -0.25
CA LEU A 19 -4.46 -2.33 1.10
C LEU A 19 -3.02 -1.81 1.25
N GLY A 20 -2.15 -2.11 0.28
CA GLY A 20 -0.75 -1.68 0.28
C GLY A 20 -0.57 -0.17 0.23
N ALA A 21 -1.37 0.52 -0.58
CA ALA A 21 -1.35 1.98 -0.63
C ALA A 21 -1.76 2.59 0.73
N GLY A 22 -2.80 2.05 1.36
CA GLY A 22 -3.23 2.49 2.68
C GLY A 22 -2.18 2.23 3.77
N LEU A 23 -1.54 1.05 3.77
CA LEU A 23 -0.47 0.73 4.72
C LEU A 23 0.77 1.61 4.51
N GLY A 24 1.15 1.87 3.25
CA GLY A 24 2.27 2.76 2.94
C GLY A 24 2.04 4.17 3.43
N GLY A 25 0.85 4.72 3.17
CA GLY A 25 0.47 6.04 3.68
C GLY A 25 0.37 6.11 5.20
N PHE A 26 -0.03 5.03 5.88
CA PHE A 26 0.04 4.98 7.34
C PHE A 26 1.47 5.02 7.87
N VAL A 27 2.36 4.25 7.27
CA VAL A 27 3.76 4.22 7.71
C VAL A 27 4.40 5.59 7.49
N ASP A 28 4.10 6.23 6.37
CA ASP A 28 4.51 7.60 6.07
C ASP A 28 3.97 8.60 7.11
N GLY A 29 2.65 8.61 7.33
CA GLY A 29 2.01 9.52 8.29
C GLY A 29 2.42 9.28 9.75
N ILE A 30 2.62 8.02 10.18
CA ILE A 30 3.06 7.75 11.56
C ILE A 30 4.55 8.06 11.70
N LEU A 31 5.40 7.49 10.85
CA LEU A 31 6.83 7.60 11.03
C LEU A 31 7.35 8.99 10.65
N LEU A 32 6.98 9.50 9.47
CA LEU A 32 7.57 10.72 8.92
C LEU A 32 6.85 11.97 9.43
N HIS A 33 5.51 11.96 9.52
CA HIS A 33 4.77 13.12 10.00
C HIS A 33 4.74 13.24 11.53
N GLN A 34 4.52 12.13 12.25
CA GLN A 34 4.22 12.20 13.69
C GLN A 34 5.42 11.89 14.57
N LEU A 35 6.16 10.82 14.30
CA LEU A 35 7.31 10.43 15.13
C LEU A 35 8.55 11.26 14.82
N LEU A 36 8.91 11.36 13.54
CA LEU A 36 10.10 12.08 13.09
C LEU A 36 9.81 13.55 12.81
N GLN A 37 8.56 13.89 12.50
CA GLN A 37 8.11 15.25 12.17
C GLN A 37 8.99 15.90 11.09
N TRP A 38 9.41 15.11 10.10
CA TRP A 38 10.27 15.59 9.01
C TRP A 38 9.51 16.47 8.04
N HIS A 39 8.22 16.17 7.87
CA HIS A 39 7.31 16.92 7.02
C HIS A 39 5.86 16.69 7.46
N HIS A 40 5.00 17.59 7.07
CA HIS A 40 3.55 17.50 7.20
C HIS A 40 2.89 17.85 5.85
N MET A 41 1.60 17.57 5.70
CA MET A 41 0.85 17.75 4.43
C MET A 41 1.06 19.11 3.75
N PHE A 42 1.18 20.18 4.55
CA PHE A 42 1.32 21.55 4.05
C PHE A 42 2.64 22.20 4.46
N SER A 43 3.58 21.44 5.02
CA SER A 43 4.80 21.98 5.64
C SER A 43 5.70 22.79 4.71
N SER A 44 5.57 22.65 3.38
CA SER A 44 6.33 23.44 2.41
C SER A 44 5.71 24.81 2.12
N VAL A 45 4.41 24.97 2.38
CA VAL A 45 3.66 26.22 2.14
C VAL A 45 3.21 26.92 3.43
N ASP A 46 3.04 26.15 4.50
CA ASP A 46 2.70 26.62 5.85
C ASP A 46 3.63 25.90 6.85
N PRO A 47 4.86 26.42 7.07
CA PRO A 47 5.85 25.80 7.94
C PRO A 47 5.32 25.60 9.37
N PRO A 48 5.54 24.44 10.00
CA PRO A 48 5.00 24.12 11.33
C PRO A 48 5.84 24.72 12.47
N ASP A 49 6.30 25.97 12.33
CA ASP A 49 7.13 26.69 13.32
C ASP A 49 6.31 27.56 14.30
N THR A 50 5.01 27.73 14.02
CA THR A 50 4.05 28.36 14.92
C THR A 50 2.93 27.40 15.33
N VAL A 51 2.27 27.67 16.46
CA VAL A 51 1.13 26.86 16.93
C VAL A 51 -0.03 26.81 15.91
N PRO A 52 -0.47 27.94 15.31
CA PRO A 52 -1.51 27.89 14.29
C PRO A 52 -1.14 27.05 13.05
N SER A 53 0.07 27.21 12.53
CA SER A 53 0.56 26.43 11.37
C SER A 53 0.67 24.94 11.70
N LEU A 54 1.13 24.60 12.91
CA LEU A 54 1.16 23.22 13.39
C LEU A 54 -0.26 22.63 13.50
N GLN A 55 -1.25 23.40 13.96
CA GLN A 55 -2.66 22.96 14.01
C GLN A 55 -3.21 22.70 12.60
N MET A 56 -2.93 23.58 11.64
CA MET A 56 -3.34 23.40 10.24
C MET A 56 -2.72 22.12 9.64
N ASN A 57 -1.41 21.93 9.83
CA ASN A 57 -0.71 20.73 9.38
C ASN A 57 -1.24 19.46 10.08
N THR A 58 -1.57 19.53 11.38
CA THR A 58 -2.17 18.41 12.11
C THR A 58 -3.53 18.02 11.53
N VAL A 59 -4.35 19.01 11.12
CA VAL A 59 -5.62 18.74 10.43
C VAL A 59 -5.37 18.10 9.07
N GLY A 60 -4.42 18.62 8.29
CA GLY A 60 -3.99 18.03 7.02
C GLY A 60 -3.57 16.56 7.18
N ASP A 61 -2.69 16.28 8.14
CA ASP A 61 -2.24 14.93 8.46
C ASP A 61 -3.40 14.03 8.89
N GLY A 62 -4.37 14.54 9.65
CA GLY A 62 -5.57 13.80 10.04
C GLY A 62 -6.45 13.42 8.84
N LEU A 63 -6.62 14.34 7.89
CA LEU A 63 -7.35 14.07 6.63
C LEU A 63 -6.62 13.02 5.79
N PHE A 64 -5.30 13.14 5.67
CA PHE A 64 -4.47 12.14 5.00
C PHE A 64 -4.61 10.76 5.64
N HIS A 65 -4.49 10.67 6.97
CA HIS A 65 -4.69 9.43 7.72
C HIS A 65 -6.09 8.85 7.52
N THR A 66 -7.12 9.70 7.42
CA THR A 66 -8.48 9.23 7.15
C THR A 66 -8.55 8.56 5.78
N VAL A 67 -7.95 9.14 4.75
CA VAL A 67 -7.91 8.56 3.40
C VAL A 67 -7.15 7.22 3.40
N THR A 68 -5.96 7.18 4.01
CA THR A 68 -5.14 5.95 4.05
C THR A 68 -5.82 4.85 4.88
N TRP A 69 -6.50 5.21 5.96
CA TRP A 69 -7.34 4.31 6.76
C TRP A 69 -8.50 3.73 5.95
N LEU A 70 -9.22 4.55 5.19
CA LEU A 70 -10.28 4.08 4.30
C LEU A 70 -9.73 3.13 3.23
N CYS A 71 -8.54 3.40 2.67
CA CYS A 71 -7.87 2.47 1.76
C CYS A 71 -7.59 1.12 2.43
N VAL A 72 -7.11 1.09 3.68
CA VAL A 72 -6.92 -0.17 4.43
C VAL A 72 -8.25 -0.90 4.60
N LEU A 73 -9.31 -0.22 5.05
CA LEU A 73 -10.63 -0.84 5.24
C LEU A 73 -11.22 -1.40 3.94
N ILE A 74 -11.11 -0.64 2.84
CA ILE A 74 -11.58 -1.07 1.52
C ILE A 74 -10.76 -2.28 1.05
N GLY A 75 -9.44 -2.22 1.18
CA GLY A 75 -8.55 -3.33 0.83
C GLY A 75 -8.90 -4.61 1.59
N LEU A 76 -9.10 -4.51 2.91
CA LEU A 76 -9.53 -5.63 3.76
C LEU A 76 -10.93 -6.14 3.40
N GLY A 77 -11.91 -5.25 3.20
CA GLY A 77 -13.26 -5.63 2.82
C GLY A 77 -13.31 -6.34 1.48
N LEU A 78 -12.55 -5.86 0.49
CA LEU A 78 -12.42 -6.52 -0.80
C LEU A 78 -11.68 -7.85 -0.69
N LEU A 79 -10.59 -7.96 0.10
CA LEU A 79 -9.93 -9.24 0.36
C LEU A 79 -10.90 -10.24 0.99
N TYR A 80 -11.64 -9.83 2.01
CA TYR A 80 -12.63 -10.65 2.69
C TYR A 80 -13.70 -11.17 1.72
N ALA A 81 -14.27 -10.29 0.88
CA ALA A 81 -15.23 -10.68 -0.15
C ALA A 81 -14.66 -11.70 -1.15
N ARG A 82 -13.36 -11.60 -1.48
CA ARG A 82 -12.69 -12.56 -2.36
C ARG A 82 -12.46 -13.90 -1.67
N VAL A 83 -12.06 -13.91 -0.40
CA VAL A 83 -11.88 -15.15 0.39
C VAL A 83 -13.20 -15.90 0.49
N THR A 84 -14.28 -15.23 0.88
CA THR A 84 -15.59 -15.86 1.07
C THR A 84 -16.19 -16.41 -0.23
N SER A 85 -15.87 -15.80 -1.37
CA SER A 85 -16.32 -16.25 -2.69
C SER A 85 -15.43 -17.33 -3.32
N SER A 86 -14.24 -17.61 -2.76
CA SER A 86 -13.19 -18.43 -3.40
C SER A 86 -13.39 -19.95 -3.36
N ARG A 87 -14.37 -20.44 -2.58
CA ARG A 87 -14.67 -21.88 -2.40
C ARG A 87 -13.43 -22.75 -2.09
N GLY A 88 -12.50 -22.24 -1.27
CA GLY A 88 -11.32 -22.98 -0.81
C GLY A 88 -10.08 -22.86 -1.71
N ARG A 89 -10.19 -22.17 -2.86
CA ARG A 89 -9.05 -21.87 -3.73
C ARG A 89 -8.49 -20.48 -3.45
N LEU A 90 -7.46 -20.43 -2.61
CA LEU A 90 -6.81 -19.21 -2.15
C LEU A 90 -5.56 -18.89 -2.97
N TRP A 91 -4.94 -17.76 -2.62
CA TRP A 91 -3.71 -17.26 -3.20
C TRP A 91 -2.57 -17.52 -2.21
N SER A 92 -1.36 -17.72 -2.71
CA SER A 92 -0.19 -17.77 -1.83
C SER A 92 0.08 -16.42 -1.17
N SER A 93 0.71 -16.47 0.01
CA SER A 93 1.19 -15.27 0.71
C SER A 93 2.11 -14.41 -0.16
N ARG A 94 2.89 -15.04 -1.06
CA ARG A 94 3.74 -14.32 -2.03
C ARG A 94 2.92 -13.46 -2.99
N ALA A 95 1.78 -13.96 -3.46
CA ALA A 95 0.88 -13.20 -4.30
C ALA A 95 0.27 -12.02 -3.54
N LEU A 96 -0.23 -12.24 -2.32
CA LEU A 96 -0.79 -11.19 -1.46
C LEU A 96 0.22 -10.08 -1.18
N TRP A 97 1.35 -10.44 -0.56
CA TRP A 97 2.35 -9.45 -0.14
C TRP A 97 3.04 -8.79 -1.33
N GLY A 98 3.20 -9.48 -2.46
CA GLY A 98 3.72 -8.86 -3.67
C GLY A 98 2.82 -7.72 -4.17
N TRP A 99 1.50 -7.90 -4.18
CA TRP A 99 0.57 -6.82 -4.54
C TRP A 99 0.44 -5.73 -3.47
N VAL A 100 0.59 -6.06 -2.18
CA VAL A 100 0.71 -5.06 -1.10
C VAL A 100 1.94 -4.17 -1.31
N LEU A 101 3.09 -4.75 -1.63
CA LEU A 101 4.31 -3.98 -1.92
C LEU A 101 4.16 -3.11 -3.17
N VAL A 102 3.48 -3.61 -4.21
CA VAL A 102 3.13 -2.80 -5.38
C VAL A 102 2.26 -1.62 -4.98
N GLY A 103 1.23 -1.83 -4.16
CA GLY A 103 0.36 -0.76 -3.68
C GLY A 103 1.07 0.31 -2.87
N TRP A 104 1.95 -0.11 -1.95
CA TRP A 104 2.80 0.81 -1.21
C TRP A 104 3.71 1.60 -2.16
N GLY A 105 4.43 0.92 -3.04
CA GLY A 105 5.32 1.59 -3.98
C GLY A 105 4.59 2.58 -4.89
N LEU A 106 3.37 2.25 -5.34
CA LEU A 106 2.51 3.17 -6.09
C LEU A 106 2.10 4.38 -5.27
N PHE A 107 1.78 4.21 -3.98
CA PHE A 107 1.54 5.34 -3.09
C PHE A 107 2.75 6.29 -3.06
N ASN A 108 3.95 5.78 -2.80
CA ASN A 108 5.17 6.61 -2.78
C ASN A 108 5.41 7.34 -4.11
N LEU A 109 5.20 6.67 -5.23
CA LEU A 109 5.43 7.28 -6.55
C LEU A 109 4.39 8.36 -6.86
N VAL A 110 3.11 8.08 -6.62
CA VAL A 110 2.02 9.04 -6.91
C VAL A 110 2.12 10.26 -6.00
N GLU A 111 2.30 10.03 -4.70
CA GLU A 111 2.44 11.08 -3.70
C GLU A 111 3.71 11.91 -3.99
N GLY A 112 4.87 11.26 -4.16
CA GLY A 112 6.12 11.99 -4.41
C GLY A 112 6.12 12.78 -5.72
N ILE A 113 5.54 12.24 -6.80
CA ILE A 113 5.45 12.98 -8.07
C ILE A 113 4.48 14.16 -7.93
N ILE A 114 3.27 13.92 -7.41
CA ILE A 114 2.24 14.95 -7.39
C ILE A 114 2.55 16.02 -6.33
N CYS A 115 2.80 15.61 -5.09
CA CYS A 115 2.93 16.51 -3.95
C CYS A 115 4.32 17.14 -3.86
N HIS A 116 5.40 16.40 -4.14
CA HIS A 116 6.76 16.95 -4.00
C HIS A 116 7.23 17.65 -5.27
N HIS A 117 6.90 17.13 -6.46
CA HIS A 117 7.48 17.62 -7.71
C HIS A 117 6.53 18.51 -8.51
N VAL A 118 5.27 18.12 -8.66
CA VAL A 118 4.28 18.91 -9.41
C VAL A 118 3.79 20.09 -8.58
N PHE A 119 3.39 19.86 -7.33
CA PHE A 119 2.86 20.90 -6.46
C PHE A 119 3.90 21.51 -5.51
N GLY A 120 4.95 20.77 -5.14
CA GLY A 120 6.00 21.27 -4.24
C GLY A 120 5.50 21.64 -2.84
N ILE A 121 4.39 21.04 -2.39
CA ILE A 121 3.74 21.39 -1.12
C ILE A 121 4.19 20.52 0.05
N HIS A 122 4.88 19.40 -0.21
CA HIS A 122 5.08 18.35 0.78
C HIS A 122 6.42 17.63 0.61
N HIS A 123 7.56 18.32 0.66
CA HIS A 123 8.84 17.61 0.50
C HIS A 123 9.15 16.64 1.65
N VAL A 124 9.84 15.52 1.37
CA VAL A 124 10.13 14.45 2.35
C VAL A 124 10.91 14.97 3.57
N ARG A 125 11.85 15.88 3.32
CA ARG A 125 12.60 16.52 4.40
C ARG A 125 13.08 17.87 3.94
N HIS A 126 12.68 18.89 4.68
CA HIS A 126 13.09 20.27 4.44
C HIS A 126 14.58 20.48 4.75
N GLY A 127 15.19 21.40 4.01
CA GLY A 127 16.57 21.84 4.22
C GLY A 127 17.55 21.40 3.12
N PRO A 128 18.86 21.38 3.42
CA PRO A 128 19.87 20.98 2.44
C PRO A 128 19.60 19.58 1.90
N ASN A 129 19.74 19.39 0.59
CA ASN A 129 19.55 18.11 -0.10
C ASN A 129 18.09 17.60 -0.18
N GLN A 130 17.09 18.47 -0.01
CA GLN A 130 15.67 18.13 -0.15
C GLN A 130 15.35 17.30 -1.41
N LEU A 131 15.89 17.70 -2.57
CA LEU A 131 15.74 16.96 -3.82
C LEU A 131 16.23 15.51 -3.70
N TRP A 132 17.34 15.26 -3.01
CA TRP A 132 17.87 13.90 -2.83
C TRP A 132 16.99 13.04 -1.93
N TRP A 133 16.33 13.64 -0.93
CA TRP A 133 15.35 12.94 -0.10
C TRP A 133 14.12 12.56 -0.92
N ASP A 134 13.59 13.47 -1.75
CA ASP A 134 12.44 13.17 -2.61
C ASP A 134 12.79 12.10 -3.66
N LEU A 135 13.97 12.18 -4.28
CA LEU A 135 14.45 11.16 -5.22
C LEU A 135 14.65 9.81 -4.53
N GLY A 136 15.15 9.79 -3.30
CA GLY A 136 15.27 8.59 -2.49
C GLY A 136 13.92 7.93 -2.22
N PHE A 137 12.90 8.74 -1.93
CA PHE A 137 11.53 8.27 -1.71
C PHE A 137 10.90 7.68 -2.99
N LEU A 138 11.09 8.34 -4.14
CA LEU A 138 10.67 7.81 -5.44
C LEU A 138 11.42 6.52 -5.81
N ALA A 139 12.73 6.46 -5.56
CA ALA A 139 13.54 5.28 -5.81
C ALA A 139 13.06 4.09 -4.96
N LEU A 140 12.77 4.33 -3.67
CA LEU A 140 12.17 3.32 -2.79
C LEU A 140 10.82 2.85 -3.35
N GLY A 141 9.97 3.78 -3.79
CA GLY A 141 8.69 3.45 -4.43
C GLY A 141 8.86 2.54 -5.65
N ALA A 142 9.80 2.86 -6.55
CA ALA A 142 10.10 2.03 -7.71
C ALA A 142 10.61 0.64 -7.34
N VAL A 143 11.49 0.53 -6.33
CA VAL A 143 11.98 -0.75 -5.81
C VAL A 143 10.84 -1.59 -5.24
N LEU A 144 9.92 -0.98 -4.47
CA LEU A 144 8.75 -1.67 -3.93
C LEU A 144 7.82 -2.18 -5.04
N VAL A 145 7.57 -1.39 -6.08
CA VAL A 145 6.77 -1.82 -7.24
C VAL A 145 7.42 -2.98 -7.97
N VAL A 146 8.70 -2.86 -8.34
CA VAL A 146 9.40 -3.91 -9.09
C VAL A 146 9.55 -5.18 -8.24
N GLY A 147 9.99 -5.05 -6.99
CA GLY A 147 10.14 -6.16 -6.06
C GLY A 147 8.82 -6.86 -5.76
N GLY A 148 7.76 -6.09 -5.51
CA GLY A 148 6.40 -6.61 -5.30
C GLY A 148 5.85 -7.34 -6.52
N TRP A 149 6.08 -6.79 -7.72
CA TRP A 149 5.69 -7.42 -8.98
C TRP A 149 6.41 -8.75 -9.25
N LEU A 150 7.72 -8.81 -9.00
CA LEU A 150 8.49 -10.05 -9.11
C LEU A 150 8.05 -11.08 -8.05
N LEU A 151 7.77 -10.61 -6.83
CA LEU A 151 7.31 -11.46 -5.74
C LEU A 151 5.96 -12.11 -6.06
N GLN A 152 4.98 -11.32 -6.53
CA GLN A 152 3.65 -11.88 -6.84
C GLN A 152 3.69 -12.88 -8.00
N ARG A 153 4.54 -12.66 -9.01
CA ARG A 153 4.72 -13.59 -10.14
C ARG A 153 5.23 -14.97 -9.72
N SER A 154 6.00 -15.02 -8.62
CA SER A 154 6.51 -16.28 -8.07
C SER A 154 5.49 -17.02 -7.19
N GLY A 155 4.30 -16.45 -6.98
CA GLY A 155 3.23 -17.04 -6.17
C GLY A 155 2.41 -18.07 -6.95
N ARG A 156 2.18 -19.24 -6.36
CA ARG A 156 1.25 -20.26 -6.90
C ARG A 156 -0.08 -20.21 -6.13
N PRO A 157 -1.23 -20.52 -6.77
CA PRO A 157 -2.50 -20.69 -6.07
C PRO A 157 -2.44 -21.84 -5.06
N VAL A 158 -3.18 -21.72 -3.95
CA VAL A 158 -3.29 -22.74 -2.90
C VAL A 158 -4.72 -23.31 -2.94
N ASP A 159 -4.84 -24.63 -2.99
CA ASP A 159 -6.14 -25.33 -2.97
C ASP A 159 -6.30 -26.12 -1.68
N LEU A 160 -7.05 -25.56 -0.74
CA LEU A 160 -7.25 -26.16 0.58
C LEU A 160 -8.12 -27.43 0.53
N CYS A 161 -8.92 -27.60 -0.52
CA CYS A 161 -9.76 -28.79 -0.69
C CYS A 161 -8.93 -29.98 -1.22
N ALA A 162 -7.98 -29.72 -2.12
CA ALA A 162 -7.06 -30.75 -2.61
C ALA A 162 -6.12 -31.27 -1.50
N GLU A 163 -5.64 -30.38 -0.63
CA GLU A 163 -4.71 -30.71 0.45
C GLU A 163 -5.36 -31.60 1.53
N ARG A 164 -6.65 -31.40 1.80
CA ARG A 164 -7.43 -32.23 2.75
C ARG A 164 -7.62 -33.66 2.27
N VAL A 165 -7.77 -33.89 0.96
CA VAL A 165 -7.91 -35.23 0.37
C VAL A 165 -6.60 -36.01 0.42
N ALA A 166 -5.45 -35.33 0.38
CA ALA A 166 -4.13 -35.95 0.39
C ALA A 166 -3.63 -36.37 1.78
N SER A 167 -4.29 -35.93 2.86
CA SER A 167 -3.88 -36.23 4.24
C SER A 167 -4.51 -37.54 4.73
N PRO A 168 -3.75 -38.58 5.13
CA PRO A 168 -4.31 -39.81 5.69
C PRO A 168 -5.04 -39.52 7.00
N SER A 169 -6.21 -40.14 7.23
CA SER A 169 -6.91 -40.02 8.51
C SER A 169 -6.03 -40.53 9.65
N PRO A 170 -5.83 -39.78 10.75
CA PRO A 170 -5.16 -40.32 11.92
C PRO A 170 -6.01 -41.48 12.46
N ARG A 171 -5.39 -42.65 12.62
CA ARG A 171 -6.00 -43.83 13.26
C ARG A 171 -5.93 -43.70 14.77
#